data_AF-N8ZYF7-F1
#
_entry.id   AF-N8ZYF7-F1
#
_cell.length_a   1.000
_cell.length_b   1.000
_cell.length_c   1.000
_cell.angle_alpha   90.00
_cell.angle_beta   90.00
_cell.angle_gamma   90.00
#
_symmetry.space_group_name_H-M   'P 1'
#
loop_
_entity.id
_entity.type
_entity.pdbx_description
1 polymer ?
#
loop_
_entity_poly.entity_id
_entity_poly.type
_entity_poly.pdbx_seq_one_letter_code
_entity_poly.pdbx_strand_id
1 'polypeptide(L)'
;MVVFGVCLFFSLLFLVISEGFQFLRFIKFKAKGVYDSVGINSSVTHAIQNPVKFSKNKKEYKEFKGLLVKALEDGVLTKNEKIMLSNFCVTNSIDINDALDYSRTVINDALHLLLASIISDREITAKDKKSINDICEFLKPDQALLEEVNEIISVIEELSKIRSGDIQPIQVPGLVTKNTESIWAVFDAGYVINEDEMYEGELYITSDRLIFSGISFNVEAPFSGILSYEEEDDVLEIRSKTKKATFLIIMANDGDGLFVDAYIDQAINRYYRRLDIKKTAKSKSRYIPQAVKTRVWELCGGQCVECGAKDYLEFDHIIPIAKGGANTEQNLQVLCGKCNNKKRDKI
;
A
#
# COMPACT_ATOMS: atom_id res chain seq x y z
N MET A 1 -14.90 -40.36 2.45
CA MET A 1 -15.89 -39.50 3.14
C MET A 1 -15.22 -38.68 4.25
N VAL A 2 -14.20 -37.87 3.94
CA VAL A 2 -13.65 -36.86 4.87
C VAL A 2 -13.09 -35.71 4.02
N VAL A 3 -13.96 -35.00 3.28
CA VAL A 3 -13.57 -33.85 2.41
C VAL A 3 -14.54 -32.67 2.56
N PHE A 4 -15.42 -32.64 3.57
CA PHE A 4 -16.47 -31.60 3.65
C PHE A 4 -16.62 -30.93 5.02
N GLY A 5 -15.62 -31.02 5.91
CA GLY A 5 -15.72 -30.54 7.30
C GLY A 5 -15.05 -29.20 7.63
N VAL A 6 -14.21 -28.62 6.75
CA VAL A 6 -13.38 -27.45 7.11
C VAL A 6 -13.85 -26.15 6.43
N CYS A 7 -14.75 -26.22 5.45
CA CYS A 7 -15.27 -25.03 4.76
C CYS A 7 -16.38 -24.27 5.51
N LEU A 8 -16.93 -24.80 6.61
CA LEU A 8 -18.11 -24.22 7.28
C LEU A 8 -17.82 -23.61 8.67
N PHE A 9 -16.58 -23.74 9.18
CA PHE A 9 -16.21 -23.13 10.47
C PHE A 9 -15.49 -21.79 10.33
N PHE A 10 -14.75 -21.57 9.24
CA PHE A 10 -14.04 -20.30 9.00
C PHE A 10 -14.92 -19.21 8.34
N SER A 11 -16.05 -19.54 7.74
CA SER A 11 -16.96 -18.53 7.20
C SER A 11 -17.81 -17.83 8.26
N LEU A 12 -17.91 -18.38 9.48
CA LEU A 12 -18.61 -17.74 10.60
C LEU A 12 -17.71 -16.78 11.40
N LEU A 13 -16.38 -16.94 11.35
CA LEU A 13 -15.47 -15.96 11.95
C LEU A 13 -15.39 -14.67 11.10
N PHE A 14 -15.59 -14.79 9.78
CA PHE A 14 -15.62 -13.66 8.85
C PHE A 14 -16.97 -12.88 8.84
N LEU A 15 -18.05 -13.48 9.35
CA LEU A 15 -19.40 -12.89 9.32
C LEU A 15 -19.79 -12.11 10.59
N VAL A 16 -18.90 -12.05 11.59
CA VAL A 16 -19.01 -11.12 12.74
C VAL A 16 -18.08 -9.91 12.57
N ILE A 17 -17.27 -9.89 11.51
CA ILE A 17 -16.38 -8.78 11.11
C ILE A 17 -17.08 -7.88 10.06
N SER A 18 -18.39 -8.03 9.87
CA SER A 18 -19.20 -7.02 9.17
C SER A 18 -19.96 -6.20 10.18
N GLU A 19 -19.44 -5.01 10.48
CA GLU A 19 -20.17 -3.73 10.55
C GLU A 19 -19.34 -2.71 11.35
N GLY A 20 -18.46 -1.97 10.68
CA GLY A 20 -18.11 -0.56 10.96
C GLY A 20 -17.62 -0.12 12.36
N PHE A 21 -17.52 -1.02 13.35
CA PHE A 21 -17.38 -0.64 14.76
C PHE A 21 -16.02 -0.99 15.39
N GLN A 22 -15.21 -1.85 14.75
CA GLN A 22 -13.86 -2.20 15.24
C GLN A 22 -12.78 -1.22 14.75
N PHE A 23 -12.97 -0.58 13.59
CA PHE A 23 -12.05 0.45 13.07
C PHE A 23 -12.03 1.72 13.95
N LEU A 24 -13.18 2.08 14.55
CA LEU A 24 -13.29 3.15 15.56
C LEU A 24 -12.59 2.79 16.89
N ARG A 25 -12.35 1.51 17.15
CA ARG A 25 -11.63 1.04 18.34
C ARG A 25 -10.11 1.24 18.18
N PHE A 26 -9.61 1.17 16.95
CA PHE A 26 -8.23 1.49 16.56
C PHE A 26 -7.91 2.98 16.76
N ILE A 27 -8.83 3.88 16.37
CA ILE A 27 -8.68 5.33 16.60
C ILE A 27 -8.75 5.67 18.10
N LYS A 28 -9.58 4.96 18.88
CA LYS A 28 -9.61 5.11 20.35
C LYS A 28 -8.35 4.63 21.06
N PHE A 29 -7.55 3.76 20.45
CA PHE A 29 -6.34 3.22 21.08
C PHE A 29 -5.11 4.11 20.86
N LYS A 30 -4.99 4.78 19.69
CA LYS A 30 -3.99 5.84 19.46
C LYS A 30 -4.20 7.07 20.36
N ALA A 31 -5.44 7.38 20.74
CA ALA A 31 -5.72 8.40 21.76
C ALA A 31 -5.29 8.00 23.18
N LYS A 32 -4.76 6.79 23.41
CA LYS A 32 -4.31 6.31 24.73
C LYS A 32 -2.80 6.06 24.79
N GLY A 33 -2.18 5.63 23.69
CA GLY A 33 -0.72 5.42 23.61
C GLY A 33 0.12 6.71 23.59
N VAL A 34 -0.48 7.86 23.27
CA VAL A 34 0.19 9.18 23.33
C VAL A 34 0.20 9.76 24.76
N TYR A 35 -0.57 9.20 25.71
CA TYR A 35 -0.66 9.73 27.08
C TYR A 35 0.48 9.29 28.03
N ASP A 36 1.29 8.30 27.67
CA ASP A 36 2.27 7.74 28.62
C ASP A 36 3.73 8.22 28.41
N SER A 37 3.99 9.13 27.45
CA SER A 37 5.32 9.73 27.23
C SER A 37 5.44 11.23 27.52
N VAL A 38 4.37 11.87 27.98
CA VAL A 38 4.44 13.22 28.58
C VAL A 38 3.91 13.12 30.00
N GLY A 39 4.83 13.12 30.98
CA GLY A 39 4.47 13.22 32.39
C GLY A 39 3.68 14.49 32.68
N ILE A 40 2.36 14.38 32.67
CA ILE A 40 1.45 15.40 33.19
C ILE A 40 0.66 14.74 34.31
N ASN A 41 1.05 15.10 35.53
CA ASN A 41 0.33 14.81 36.76
C ASN A 41 -1.17 14.97 36.59
N SER A 42 -1.88 14.00 37.16
CA SER A 42 -3.26 14.08 37.63
C SER A 42 -3.56 15.44 38.27
N SER A 43 -4.08 16.40 37.50
CA SER A 43 -4.67 17.67 38.00
C SER A 43 -5.28 18.49 36.85
N VAL A 44 -6.39 18.05 36.24
CA VAL A 44 -7.36 19.01 35.63
C VAL A 44 -8.79 18.49 35.80
N THR A 45 -9.22 18.30 37.04
CA THR A 45 -10.55 18.80 37.42
C THR A 45 -10.43 20.32 37.55
N HIS A 46 -11.23 21.05 36.77
CA HIS A 46 -11.37 22.52 36.66
C HIS A 46 -10.64 23.22 35.50
N ALA A 47 -11.38 23.44 34.41
CA ALA A 47 -11.56 24.78 33.83
C ALA A 47 -12.87 24.86 33.01
N ILE A 48 -14.01 24.69 33.71
CA ILE A 48 -15.27 25.31 33.29
C ILE A 48 -15.10 26.82 33.48
N GLN A 49 -14.60 27.56 32.48
CA GLN A 49 -14.69 29.02 32.47
C GLN A 49 -14.77 29.56 31.02
N ASN A 50 -15.97 29.51 30.43
CA ASN A 50 -16.58 30.70 29.82
C ASN A 50 -18.06 30.48 29.42
N PRO A 51 -18.99 30.45 30.39
CA PRO A 51 -20.43 30.33 30.09
C PRO A 51 -21.11 31.67 29.70
N VAL A 52 -20.39 32.75 29.37
CA VAL A 52 -20.95 34.12 29.50
C VAL A 52 -21.40 34.83 28.20
N LYS A 53 -21.20 34.31 26.97
CA LYS A 53 -21.58 35.06 25.74
C LYS A 53 -22.75 34.53 24.90
N PHE A 54 -23.24 33.30 25.10
CA PHE A 54 -24.24 32.68 24.20
C PHE A 54 -25.71 33.09 24.43
N SER A 55 -25.98 34.11 25.25
CA SER A 55 -27.34 34.45 25.71
C SER A 55 -28.23 35.10 24.64
N LYS A 56 -27.69 35.84 23.66
CA LYS A 56 -28.50 36.63 22.71
C LYS A 56 -28.84 35.96 21.36
N ASN A 57 -28.01 35.05 20.84
CA ASN A 57 -28.15 34.52 19.46
C ASN A 57 -28.17 32.97 19.37
N LYS A 58 -28.73 32.30 20.39
CA LYS A 58 -28.69 30.83 20.49
C LYS A 58 -29.39 30.11 19.32
N LYS A 59 -30.37 30.78 18.68
CA LYS A 59 -31.09 30.24 17.53
C LYS A 59 -30.22 30.26 16.28
N GLU A 60 -29.56 31.38 16.03
CA GLU A 60 -28.70 31.63 14.87
C GLU A 60 -27.48 30.71 14.88
N TYR A 61 -26.87 30.48 16.05
CA TYR A 61 -25.78 29.51 16.20
C TYR A 61 -26.23 28.07 15.93
N LYS A 62 -27.47 27.71 16.31
CA LYS A 62 -28.03 26.39 16.02
C LYS A 62 -28.34 26.21 14.53
N GLU A 63 -28.83 27.25 13.87
CA GLU A 63 -29.06 27.26 12.43
C GLU A 63 -27.74 27.18 11.65
N PHE A 64 -26.72 27.95 12.06
CA PHE A 64 -25.36 27.83 11.51
C PHE A 64 -24.82 26.40 11.66
N LYS A 65 -24.93 25.80 12.85
CA LYS A 65 -24.53 24.41 13.09
C LYS A 65 -25.23 23.45 12.12
N GLY A 66 -26.52 23.64 11.85
CA GLY A 66 -27.27 22.83 10.89
C GLY A 66 -26.80 22.99 9.45
N LEU A 67 -26.45 24.21 9.03
CA LEU A 67 -25.84 24.47 7.71
C LEU A 67 -24.45 23.85 7.60
N LEU A 68 -23.66 23.93 8.67
CA LEU A 68 -22.32 23.35 8.73
C LEU A 68 -22.37 21.82 8.62
N VAL A 69 -23.28 21.15 9.32
CA VAL A 69 -23.47 19.69 9.18
C VAL A 69 -23.72 19.33 7.72
N LYS A 70 -24.65 20.02 7.05
CA LYS A 70 -24.97 19.76 5.64
C LYS A 70 -23.78 19.98 4.71
N ALA A 71 -23.00 21.04 4.95
CA ALA A 71 -21.81 21.34 4.16
C ALA A 71 -20.64 20.37 4.41
N LEU A 72 -20.73 19.52 5.43
CA LEU A 72 -19.73 18.50 5.74
C LEU A 72 -20.23 17.07 5.43
N GLU A 73 -21.47 16.90 4.95
CA GLU A 73 -22.08 15.59 4.68
C GLU A 73 -21.32 14.79 3.61
N ASP A 74 -20.76 15.47 2.61
CA ASP A 74 -20.00 14.84 1.52
C ASP A 74 -18.49 14.76 1.80
N GLY A 75 -18.05 15.21 2.99
CA GLY A 75 -16.64 15.25 3.38
C GLY A 75 -15.81 16.31 2.67
N VAL A 76 -16.40 17.20 1.87
CA VAL A 76 -15.66 18.21 1.09
C VAL A 76 -16.26 19.58 1.30
N LEU A 77 -15.55 20.46 2.01
CA LEU A 77 -16.01 21.83 2.18
C LEU A 77 -15.64 22.71 0.96
N THR A 78 -16.58 22.87 0.04
CA THR A 78 -16.36 23.63 -1.20
C THR A 78 -16.25 25.14 -0.96
N LYS A 79 -15.66 25.87 -1.92
CA LYS A 79 -15.58 27.34 -1.87
C LYS A 79 -16.96 27.99 -1.73
N ASN A 80 -17.98 27.45 -2.40
CA ASN A 80 -19.34 28.00 -2.36
C ASN A 80 -19.97 27.82 -0.98
N GLU A 81 -19.72 26.69 -0.31
CA GLU A 81 -20.20 26.44 1.06
C GLU A 81 -19.49 27.33 2.08
N LYS A 82 -18.18 27.53 1.95
CA LYS A 82 -17.44 28.48 2.80
C LYS A 82 -18.00 29.91 2.68
N ILE A 83 -18.31 30.33 1.45
CA ILE A 83 -18.95 31.63 1.18
C ILE A 83 -20.35 31.67 1.77
N MET A 84 -21.16 30.61 1.60
CA MET A 84 -22.50 30.52 2.17
C MET A 84 -22.48 30.67 3.70
N LEU A 85 -21.60 29.93 4.38
CA LEU A 85 -21.45 29.97 5.83
C LEU A 85 -20.99 31.36 6.30
N SER A 86 -20.04 31.98 5.59
CA SER A 86 -19.57 33.32 5.90
C SER A 86 -20.65 34.39 5.70
N ASN A 87 -21.42 34.30 4.60
CA ASN A 87 -22.55 35.19 4.32
C ASN A 87 -23.68 35.04 5.35
N PHE A 88 -23.93 33.81 5.84
CA PHE A 88 -24.88 33.58 6.93
C PHE A 88 -24.44 34.33 8.20
N CYS A 89 -23.16 34.28 8.56
CA CYS A 89 -22.64 34.99 9.72
C CYS A 89 -22.78 36.52 9.58
N VAL A 90 -22.44 37.07 8.41
CA VAL A 90 -22.60 38.51 8.13
C VAL A 90 -24.06 38.93 8.19
N THR A 91 -24.97 38.17 7.57
CA THR A 91 -26.41 38.49 7.51
C THR A 91 -27.05 38.49 8.90
N ASN A 92 -26.64 37.56 9.76
CA ASN A 92 -27.20 37.40 11.10
C ASN A 92 -26.37 38.12 12.19
N SER A 93 -25.34 38.89 11.80
CA SER A 93 -24.47 39.63 12.72
C SER A 93 -23.87 38.76 13.84
N ILE A 94 -23.44 37.55 13.51
CA ILE A 94 -22.71 36.64 14.42
C ILE A 94 -21.24 36.55 14.00
N ASP A 95 -20.34 36.42 14.98
CA ASP A 95 -18.93 36.16 14.69
C ASP A 95 -18.73 34.72 14.23
N ILE A 96 -17.95 34.53 13.17
CA ILE A 96 -17.73 33.19 12.60
C ILE A 96 -16.94 32.29 13.54
N ASN A 97 -15.98 32.81 14.31
CA ASN A 97 -15.20 32.00 15.23
C ASN A 97 -16.06 31.57 16.41
N ASP A 98 -16.91 32.46 16.94
CA ASP A 98 -17.89 32.10 17.98
C ASP A 98 -18.87 31.01 17.49
N ALA A 99 -19.28 31.05 16.22
CA ALA A 99 -20.16 30.06 15.62
C ALA A 99 -19.49 28.69 15.37
N LEU A 100 -18.22 28.70 14.97
CA LEU A 100 -17.38 27.50 14.86
C LEU A 100 -17.12 26.89 16.25
N ASP A 101 -16.82 27.72 17.25
CA ASP A 101 -16.62 27.29 18.64
C ASP A 101 -17.87 26.63 19.21
N TYR A 102 -19.05 27.18 18.95
CA TYR A 102 -20.32 26.55 19.30
C TYR A 102 -20.53 25.18 18.63
N SER A 103 -19.93 24.98 17.46
CA SER A 103 -20.10 23.80 16.61
C SER A 103 -18.94 22.81 16.70
N ARG A 104 -17.97 23.00 17.61
CA ARG A 104 -16.75 22.16 17.74
C ARG A 104 -16.99 20.67 17.69
N THR A 105 -17.99 20.17 18.39
CA THR A 105 -18.34 18.73 18.38
C THR A 105 -18.55 18.18 16.97
N VAL A 106 -19.30 18.90 16.13
CA VAL A 106 -19.56 18.50 14.74
C VAL A 106 -18.29 18.60 13.89
N ILE A 107 -17.47 19.63 14.13
CA ILE A 107 -16.20 19.81 13.41
C ILE A 107 -15.26 18.64 13.70
N ASN A 108 -15.11 18.28 14.97
CA ASN A 108 -14.26 17.17 15.39
C ASN A 108 -14.78 15.85 14.80
N ASP A 109 -16.08 15.57 14.92
CA ASP A 109 -16.67 14.34 14.36
C ASP A 109 -16.46 14.23 12.84
N ALA A 110 -16.63 15.33 12.10
CA ALA A 110 -16.44 15.35 10.65
C ALA A 110 -14.96 15.16 10.26
N LEU A 111 -14.03 15.78 10.98
CA LEU A 111 -12.59 15.62 10.73
C LEU A 111 -12.12 14.20 11.04
N HIS A 112 -12.56 13.58 12.14
CA HIS A 112 -12.24 12.18 12.42
C HIS A 112 -12.79 11.23 11.35
N LEU A 113 -14.01 11.48 10.83
CA LEU A 113 -14.58 10.69 9.74
C LEU A 113 -13.75 10.82 8.45
N LEU A 114 -13.30 12.04 8.13
CA LEU A 114 -12.41 12.28 6.98
C LEU A 114 -11.09 11.53 7.13
N LEU A 115 -10.46 11.66 8.30
CA LEU A 115 -9.23 10.96 8.62
C LEU A 115 -9.39 9.44 8.51
N ALA A 116 -10.50 8.89 9.02
CA ALA A 116 -10.80 7.47 8.91
C ALA A 116 -10.94 7.00 7.45
N SER A 117 -11.62 7.77 6.59
CA SER A 117 -11.74 7.47 5.16
C SER A 117 -10.36 7.44 4.48
N ILE A 118 -9.56 8.46 4.76
CA ILE A 118 -8.22 8.62 4.18
C ILE A 118 -7.29 7.47 4.59
N ILE A 119 -7.35 7.03 5.84
CA ILE A 119 -6.59 5.88 6.33
C ILE A 119 -7.08 4.58 5.66
N SER A 120 -8.40 4.40 5.56
CA SER A 120 -9.01 3.22 4.94
C SER A 120 -8.60 3.06 3.47
N ASP A 121 -8.49 4.17 2.74
CA ASP A 121 -8.14 4.14 1.31
C ASP A 121 -6.64 3.80 1.08
N ARG A 122 -5.81 3.78 2.14
CA ARG A 122 -4.36 3.50 2.13
C ARG A 122 -3.55 4.33 1.11
N GLU A 123 -4.13 5.40 0.55
CA GLU A 123 -3.50 6.33 -0.38
C GLU A 123 -4.08 7.75 -0.18
N ILE A 124 -3.21 8.76 -0.09
CA ILE A 124 -3.58 10.18 -0.19
C ILE A 124 -3.12 10.71 -1.53
N THR A 125 -4.02 11.31 -2.29
CA THR A 125 -3.64 12.11 -3.45
C THR A 125 -3.26 13.53 -3.02
N ALA A 126 -2.50 14.25 -3.84
CA ALA A 126 -2.21 15.67 -3.60
C ALA A 126 -3.49 16.53 -3.50
N LYS A 127 -4.59 16.08 -4.09
CA LYS A 127 -5.90 16.72 -4.00
C LYS A 127 -6.49 16.58 -2.60
N ASP A 128 -6.35 15.42 -1.97
CA ASP A 128 -6.90 15.16 -0.64
C ASP A 128 -6.19 15.99 0.43
N LYS A 129 -4.86 16.11 0.36
CA LYS A 129 -4.09 17.01 1.26
C LYS A 129 -4.56 18.45 1.17
N LYS A 130 -4.77 18.93 -0.05
CA LYS A 130 -5.26 20.29 -0.28
C LYS A 130 -6.65 20.46 0.33
N SER A 131 -7.55 19.50 0.12
CA SER A 131 -8.88 19.51 0.72
C SER A 131 -8.82 19.54 2.25
N ILE A 132 -8.00 18.70 2.87
CA ILE A 132 -7.85 18.64 4.34
C ILE A 132 -7.32 19.97 4.88
N ASN A 133 -6.24 20.50 4.30
CA ASN A 133 -5.68 21.79 4.71
C ASN A 133 -6.69 22.93 4.54
N ASP A 134 -7.39 22.95 3.40
CA ASP A 134 -8.44 23.94 3.09
C ASP A 134 -9.60 23.85 4.12
N ILE A 135 -9.94 22.64 4.60
CA ILE A 135 -10.97 22.42 5.62
C ILE A 135 -10.47 22.88 7.00
N CYS A 136 -9.27 22.47 7.40
CA CYS A 136 -8.66 22.86 8.68
C CYS A 136 -8.47 24.38 8.80
N GLU A 137 -8.05 25.06 7.72
CA GLU A 137 -7.90 26.51 7.69
C GLU A 137 -9.23 27.24 7.96
N PHE A 138 -10.33 26.71 7.41
CA PHE A 138 -11.65 27.30 7.57
C PHE A 138 -12.29 26.96 8.92
N LEU A 139 -12.25 25.68 9.34
CA LEU A 139 -12.94 25.20 10.54
C LEU A 139 -12.20 25.53 11.84
N LYS A 140 -10.90 25.82 11.78
CA LYS A 140 -10.04 26.15 12.93
C LYS A 140 -10.23 25.17 14.10
N PRO A 141 -9.99 23.87 13.89
CA PRO A 141 -10.07 22.88 14.96
C PRO A 141 -9.08 23.20 16.07
N ASP A 142 -9.26 22.57 17.23
CA ASP A 142 -8.33 22.74 18.34
C ASP A 142 -6.94 22.16 18.01
N GLN A 143 -5.94 22.57 18.80
CA GLN A 143 -4.55 22.22 18.58
C GLN A 143 -4.31 20.70 18.62
N ALA A 144 -5.02 19.98 19.50
CA ALA A 144 -4.88 18.53 19.63
C ALA A 144 -5.34 17.81 18.35
N LEU A 145 -6.48 18.22 17.80
CA LEU A 145 -6.98 17.65 16.55
C LEU A 145 -6.13 18.05 15.33
N LEU A 146 -5.56 19.26 15.31
CA LEU A 146 -4.59 19.65 14.28
C LEU A 146 -3.34 18.77 14.32
N GLU A 147 -2.83 18.47 15.51
CA GLU A 147 -1.69 17.57 15.69
C GLU A 147 -2.01 16.16 15.17
N GLU A 148 -3.17 15.60 15.54
CA GLU A 148 -3.63 14.30 15.05
C GLU A 148 -3.75 14.24 13.52
N VAL A 149 -4.35 15.27 12.90
CA VAL A 149 -4.46 15.38 11.43
C VAL A 149 -3.08 15.39 10.78
N ASN A 150 -2.14 16.18 11.32
CA ASN A 150 -0.80 16.30 10.76
C ASN A 150 0.00 15.00 10.92
N GLU A 151 -0.14 14.30 12.04
CA GLU A 151 0.47 12.99 12.25
C GLU A 151 -0.02 11.98 11.21
N ILE A 152 -1.32 11.91 10.95
CA ILE A 152 -1.91 11.00 9.96
C ILE A 152 -1.42 11.34 8.55
N ILE A 153 -1.39 12.63 8.19
CA ILE A 153 -0.84 13.07 6.90
C ILE A 153 0.63 12.65 6.77
N SER A 154 1.43 12.83 7.82
CA SER A 154 2.85 12.45 7.85
C SER A 154 3.04 10.94 7.65
N VAL A 155 2.25 10.12 8.35
CA VAL A 155 2.27 8.65 8.19
C VAL A 155 1.99 8.26 6.74
N ILE A 156 0.95 8.84 6.14
CA ILE A 156 0.56 8.48 4.77
C ILE A 156 1.59 8.98 3.74
N GLU A 157 2.22 10.13 3.98
CA GLU A 157 3.33 10.60 3.16
C GLU A 157 4.49 9.63 3.16
N GLU A 158 4.83 9.08 4.32
CA GLU A 158 5.89 8.09 4.46
C GLU A 158 5.53 6.78 3.75
N LEU A 159 4.30 6.28 3.93
CA LEU A 159 3.80 5.11 3.20
C LEU A 159 3.85 5.31 1.68
N SER A 160 3.50 6.50 1.19
CA SER A 160 3.59 6.85 -0.23
C SER A 160 5.02 6.86 -0.77
N LYS A 161 5.99 7.38 0.02
CA LYS A 161 7.42 7.31 -0.31
C LYS A 161 7.90 5.86 -0.40
N ILE A 162 7.47 5.02 0.55
CA ILE A 162 7.80 3.58 0.56
C ILE A 162 7.27 2.90 -0.72
N ARG A 163 5.97 3.04 -0.99
CA ARG A 163 5.31 2.42 -2.16
C ARG A 163 5.85 2.92 -3.50
N SER A 164 6.19 4.21 -3.60
CA SER A 164 6.84 4.77 -4.81
C SER A 164 8.29 4.29 -4.98
N GLY A 165 8.90 3.81 -3.89
CA GLY A 165 10.27 3.30 -3.88
C GLY A 165 11.33 4.32 -3.54
N ASP A 166 10.95 5.47 -3.00
CA ASP A 166 11.92 6.39 -2.43
C ASP A 166 12.35 5.91 -1.03
N ILE A 167 13.05 4.77 -0.99
CA ILE A 167 13.57 4.14 0.22
C ILE A 167 15.04 3.81 0.04
N GLN A 168 15.80 3.97 1.12
CA GLN A 168 17.22 3.69 1.16
C GLN A 168 17.48 2.38 1.90
N PRO A 169 18.46 1.58 1.47
CA PRO A 169 18.82 0.38 2.19
C PRO A 169 19.50 0.74 3.52
N ILE A 170 19.14 0.00 4.57
CA ILE A 170 19.71 0.17 5.91
C ILE A 170 20.81 -0.87 6.17
N GLN A 171 21.74 -0.55 7.06
CA GLN A 171 22.80 -1.45 7.50
C GLN A 171 22.47 -1.94 8.91
N VAL A 172 22.31 -3.25 9.07
CA VAL A 172 22.00 -3.86 10.37
C VAL A 172 23.15 -4.79 10.77
N PRO A 173 23.86 -4.52 11.87
CA PRO A 173 24.88 -5.43 12.39
C PRO A 173 24.27 -6.76 12.81
N GLY A 174 24.91 -7.88 12.47
CA GLY A 174 24.53 -9.20 13.00
C GLY A 174 23.60 -10.04 12.10
N LEU A 175 22.94 -9.46 11.10
CA LEU A 175 22.20 -10.24 10.10
C LEU A 175 23.10 -10.65 8.93
N VAL A 176 23.17 -11.95 8.65
CA VAL A 176 23.93 -12.47 7.49
C VAL A 176 23.05 -12.40 6.24
N THR A 177 23.32 -11.43 5.38
CA THR A 177 22.69 -11.30 4.05
C THR A 177 23.61 -11.80 2.93
N LYS A 178 23.05 -12.07 1.75
CA LYS A 178 23.86 -12.31 0.55
C LYS A 178 24.54 -11.01 0.12
N ASN A 179 25.71 -11.07 -0.52
CA ASN A 179 26.50 -9.90 -0.96
C ASN A 179 25.74 -8.86 -1.82
N THR A 180 24.58 -9.20 -2.39
CA THR A 180 23.75 -8.30 -3.21
C THR A 180 22.34 -8.09 -2.64
N GLU A 181 22.08 -8.55 -1.42
CA GLU A 181 20.80 -8.46 -0.75
C GLU A 181 20.79 -7.22 0.15
N SER A 182 19.89 -6.29 -0.15
CA SER A 182 19.69 -5.07 0.63
C SER A 182 18.60 -5.27 1.67
N ILE A 183 18.77 -4.71 2.87
CA ILE A 183 17.73 -4.64 3.90
C ILE A 183 16.99 -3.31 3.71
N TRP A 184 15.67 -3.35 3.66
CA TRP A 184 14.83 -2.16 3.48
C TRP A 184 14.24 -1.67 4.79
N ALA A 185 13.86 -2.58 5.69
CA ALA A 185 13.28 -2.25 6.99
C ALA A 185 13.47 -3.38 8.00
N VAL A 186 13.39 -3.02 9.29
CA VAL A 186 13.35 -3.93 10.44
C VAL A 186 12.24 -3.46 11.38
N PHE A 187 11.48 -4.41 11.92
CA PHE A 187 10.42 -4.17 12.89
C PHE A 187 10.53 -5.15 14.05
N ASP A 188 10.30 -4.70 15.28
CA ASP A 188 10.15 -5.60 16.43
C ASP A 188 8.86 -6.40 16.25
N ALA A 189 8.93 -7.72 16.44
CA ALA A 189 7.83 -8.61 16.11
C ALA A 189 7.81 -9.91 16.90
N GLY A 190 6.63 -10.52 17.01
CA GLY A 190 6.41 -11.84 17.58
C GLY A 190 6.06 -12.88 16.51
N TYR A 191 6.77 -14.00 16.47
CA TYR A 191 6.45 -15.15 15.62
C TYR A 191 5.48 -16.10 16.33
N VAL A 192 4.34 -16.38 15.71
CA VAL A 192 3.29 -17.22 16.29
C VAL A 192 3.38 -18.65 15.73
N ILE A 193 3.51 -19.64 16.62
CA ILE A 193 3.45 -21.06 16.25
C ILE A 193 2.02 -21.59 16.40
N ASN A 194 1.36 -21.22 17.49
CA ASN A 194 -0.01 -21.57 17.83
C ASN A 194 -0.58 -20.49 18.77
N GLU A 195 -1.84 -20.62 19.16
CA GLU A 195 -2.55 -19.62 19.99
C GLU A 195 -1.86 -19.29 21.33
N ASP A 196 -1.05 -20.21 21.87
CA ASP A 196 -0.41 -20.08 23.18
C ASP A 196 1.12 -19.89 23.10
N GLU A 197 1.71 -19.95 21.90
CA GLU A 197 3.16 -20.01 21.72
C GLU A 197 3.64 -18.97 20.70
N MET A 198 4.30 -17.95 21.25
CA MET A 198 4.88 -16.83 20.51
C MET A 198 6.33 -16.61 20.91
N TYR A 199 7.16 -16.25 19.94
CA TYR A 199 8.57 -15.92 20.15
C TYR A 199 8.87 -14.50 19.72
N GLU A 200 9.46 -13.71 20.61
CA GLU A 200 9.91 -12.35 20.30
C GLU A 200 11.16 -12.37 19.42
N GLY A 201 11.27 -11.35 18.57
CA GLY A 201 12.38 -11.15 17.66
C GLY A 201 12.13 -9.95 16.76
N GLU A 202 12.77 -9.99 15.59
CA GLU A 202 12.72 -8.89 14.62
C GLU A 202 12.32 -9.44 13.24
N LEU A 203 11.43 -8.72 12.56
CA LEU A 203 11.07 -8.95 11.17
C LEU A 203 11.89 -8.04 10.26
N TYR A 204 12.68 -8.67 9.38
CA TYR A 204 13.48 -8.01 8.36
C TYR A 204 12.83 -8.16 6.99
N ILE A 205 12.73 -7.04 6.29
CA ILE A 205 12.25 -6.98 4.91
C ILE A 205 13.44 -6.69 4.00
N THR A 206 13.82 -7.65 3.15
CA THR A 206 14.99 -7.52 2.27
C THR A 206 14.60 -7.39 0.80
N SER A 207 15.57 -7.26 -0.10
CA SER A 207 15.35 -7.26 -1.55
C SER A 207 14.98 -8.63 -2.13
N ASP A 208 15.09 -9.71 -1.35
CA ASP A 208 15.00 -11.09 -1.82
C ASP A 208 14.03 -11.97 -1.01
N ARG A 209 13.82 -11.66 0.27
CA ARG A 209 13.04 -12.49 1.21
C ARG A 209 12.59 -11.69 2.43
N LEU A 210 11.66 -12.27 3.17
CA LEU A 210 11.35 -11.87 4.54
C LEU A 210 12.12 -12.78 5.50
N ILE A 211 12.60 -12.22 6.60
CA ILE A 211 13.34 -12.97 7.62
C ILE A 211 12.79 -12.58 8.98
N PHE A 212 12.26 -13.54 9.72
CA PHE A 212 12.07 -13.40 11.16
C PHE A 212 13.32 -13.92 11.86
N SER A 213 13.92 -13.11 12.73
CA SER A 213 15.09 -13.47 13.54
C SER A 213 14.72 -13.42 15.01
N GLY A 214 14.58 -14.58 15.64
CA GLY A 214 14.38 -14.72 17.07
C GLY A 214 15.65 -15.18 17.77
N ILE A 215 15.65 -15.14 19.11
CA ILE A 215 16.78 -15.61 19.93
C ILE A 215 17.12 -17.08 19.65
N SER A 216 16.09 -17.91 19.48
CA SER A 216 16.23 -19.37 19.40
C SER A 216 16.27 -19.92 17.97
N PHE A 217 15.69 -19.19 17.01
CA PHE A 217 15.57 -19.64 15.64
C PHE A 217 15.30 -18.48 14.68
N ASN A 218 15.59 -18.72 13.41
CA ASN A 218 15.26 -17.82 12.32
C ASN A 218 14.34 -18.53 11.32
N VAL A 219 13.38 -17.79 10.78
CA VAL A 219 12.47 -18.27 9.73
C VAL A 219 12.57 -17.34 8.54
N GLU A 220 12.58 -17.90 7.34
CA GLU A 220 12.74 -17.13 6.12
C GLU A 220 11.66 -17.48 5.09
N ALA A 221 11.11 -16.45 4.44
CA ALA A 221 10.21 -16.58 3.30
C ALA A 221 10.80 -15.89 2.05
N PRO A 222 11.43 -16.64 1.13
CA PRO A 222 11.86 -16.09 -0.15
C PRO A 222 10.69 -15.58 -0.98
N PHE A 223 10.82 -14.40 -1.60
CA PHE A 223 9.75 -13.82 -2.43
C PHE A 223 9.34 -14.71 -3.61
N SER A 224 10.26 -15.53 -4.14
CA SER A 224 9.94 -16.54 -5.17
C SER A 224 9.03 -17.67 -4.70
N GLY A 225 8.94 -17.86 -3.38
CA GLY A 225 8.16 -18.90 -2.72
C GLY A 225 6.83 -18.40 -2.15
N ILE A 226 6.70 -17.10 -1.88
CA ILE A 226 5.46 -16.50 -1.36
C ILE A 226 4.36 -16.62 -2.42
N LEU A 227 3.21 -17.12 -1.99
CA LEU A 227 1.99 -17.26 -2.79
C LEU A 227 1.05 -16.09 -2.54
N SER A 228 0.90 -15.71 -1.27
CA SER A 228 0.14 -14.55 -0.83
C SER A 228 0.65 -14.09 0.53
N TYR A 229 0.33 -12.85 0.89
CA TYR A 229 0.41 -12.36 2.26
C TYR A 229 -0.82 -11.50 2.53
N GLU A 230 -1.25 -11.44 3.78
CA GLU A 230 -2.37 -10.64 4.25
C GLU A 230 -1.92 -9.92 5.52
N GLU A 231 -2.15 -8.61 5.60
CA GLU A 231 -1.87 -7.78 6.76
C GLU A 231 -3.19 -7.17 7.25
N GLU A 232 -3.53 -7.45 8.51
CA GLU A 232 -4.72 -6.94 9.17
C GLU A 232 -4.41 -6.72 10.66
N ASP A 233 -4.68 -5.51 11.15
CA ASP A 233 -4.53 -5.13 12.57
C ASP A 233 -3.19 -5.55 13.19
N ASP A 234 -2.07 -5.20 12.53
CA ASP A 234 -0.70 -5.52 12.97
C ASP A 234 -0.36 -7.02 12.97
N VAL A 235 -1.23 -7.85 12.38
CA VAL A 235 -1.01 -9.27 12.15
C VAL A 235 -0.70 -9.50 10.66
N LEU A 236 0.47 -10.08 10.40
CA LEU A 236 0.94 -10.46 9.08
C LEU A 236 0.88 -11.99 8.92
N GLU A 237 0.01 -12.45 8.03
CA GLU A 237 -0.02 -13.85 7.59
C GLU A 237 0.72 -13.99 6.25
N ILE A 238 1.75 -14.85 6.20
CA ILE A 238 2.47 -15.16 4.96
C ILE A 238 2.18 -16.61 4.58
N ARG A 239 1.69 -16.81 3.34
CA ARG A 239 1.50 -18.13 2.74
C ARG A 239 2.53 -18.39 1.67
N SER A 240 3.25 -19.50 1.81
CA SER A 240 4.33 -19.87 0.89
C SER A 240 4.15 -21.29 0.35
N LYS A 241 4.90 -21.62 -0.70
CA LYS A 241 4.95 -22.96 -1.28
C LYS A 241 5.37 -24.04 -0.28
N THR A 242 6.12 -23.66 0.75
CA THR A 242 6.60 -24.58 1.78
C THR A 242 6.02 -24.23 3.13
N LYS A 243 5.67 -25.26 3.93
CA LYS A 243 5.17 -25.07 5.29
C LYS A 243 6.14 -24.31 6.19
N LYS A 244 7.45 -24.49 6.00
CA LYS A 244 8.49 -23.81 6.78
C LYS A 244 8.60 -22.29 6.51
N ALA A 245 8.10 -21.84 5.37
CA ALA A 245 8.10 -20.44 4.97
C ALA A 245 6.68 -19.84 5.03
N THR A 246 5.75 -20.55 5.67
CA THR A 246 4.39 -20.10 5.95
C THR A 246 4.35 -19.78 7.43
N PHE A 247 4.07 -18.54 7.78
CA PHE A 247 4.13 -18.09 9.16
C PHE A 247 3.22 -16.89 9.42
N LEU A 248 2.88 -16.72 10.69
CA LEU A 248 2.09 -15.62 11.20
C LEU A 248 2.95 -14.81 12.16
N ILE A 249 2.99 -13.50 11.94
CA ILE A 249 3.77 -12.54 12.74
C ILE A 249 2.83 -11.48 13.29
N ILE A 250 3.03 -11.09 14.54
CA ILE A 250 2.36 -9.96 15.17
C ILE A 250 3.41 -8.88 15.38
N MET A 251 3.15 -7.64 14.94
CA MET A 251 4.08 -6.55 15.17
C MET A 251 4.06 -6.12 16.64
N ALA A 252 5.21 -5.73 17.19
CA ALA A 252 5.30 -5.39 18.61
C ALA A 252 4.68 -4.02 18.95
N ASN A 253 4.67 -3.09 17.99
CA ASN A 253 4.10 -1.76 18.18
C ASN A 253 2.84 -1.57 17.32
N ASP A 254 1.84 -0.93 17.93
CA ASP A 254 0.57 -0.60 17.27
C ASP A 254 0.81 0.31 16.04
N GLY A 255 0.32 -0.12 14.88
CA GLY A 255 0.40 0.59 13.61
C GLY A 255 1.63 0.30 12.76
N ASP A 256 2.59 -0.51 13.23
CA ASP A 256 3.73 -0.97 12.42
C ASP A 256 3.27 -1.80 11.21
N GLY A 257 2.13 -2.49 11.31
CA GLY A 257 1.53 -3.29 10.25
C GLY A 257 1.34 -2.52 8.93
N LEU A 258 0.93 -1.25 9.01
CA LEU A 258 0.78 -0.38 7.83
C LEU A 258 2.10 -0.17 7.08
N PHE A 259 3.20 0.04 7.82
CA PHE A 259 4.52 0.22 7.24
C PHE A 259 5.07 -1.10 6.71
N VAL A 260 4.88 -2.19 7.46
CA VAL A 260 5.24 -3.55 7.06
C VAL A 260 4.58 -3.90 5.73
N ASP A 261 3.26 -3.69 5.58
CA ASP A 261 2.54 -3.88 4.30
C ASP A 261 3.19 -3.10 3.16
N ALA A 262 3.41 -1.80 3.35
CA ALA A 262 4.01 -0.95 2.32
C ALA A 262 5.41 -1.40 1.90
N TYR A 263 6.25 -1.82 2.86
CA TYR A 263 7.60 -2.32 2.59
C TYR A 263 7.56 -3.69 1.90
N ILE A 264 6.68 -4.61 2.30
CA ILE A 264 6.52 -5.93 1.68
C ILE A 264 6.04 -5.79 0.24
N ASP A 265 4.96 -5.03 0.00
CA ASP A 265 4.43 -4.79 -1.33
C ASP A 265 5.53 -4.25 -2.25
N GLN A 266 6.25 -3.22 -1.78
CA GLN A 266 7.30 -2.63 -2.59
C GLN A 266 8.49 -3.57 -2.83
N ALA A 267 8.90 -4.36 -1.83
CA ALA A 267 10.00 -5.30 -1.96
C ALA A 267 9.64 -6.43 -2.95
N ILE A 268 8.43 -6.97 -2.86
CA ILE A 268 7.89 -7.99 -3.79
C ILE A 268 7.79 -7.42 -5.21
N ASN A 269 7.24 -6.22 -5.37
CA ASN A 269 7.12 -5.55 -6.66
C ASN A 269 8.50 -5.34 -7.32
N ARG A 270 9.50 -4.89 -6.55
CA ARG A 270 10.88 -4.78 -7.03
C ARG A 270 11.50 -6.12 -7.40
N TYR A 271 11.26 -7.15 -6.59
CA TYR A 271 11.76 -8.50 -6.84
C TYR A 271 11.26 -9.04 -8.18
N TYR A 272 9.95 -8.97 -8.42
CA TYR A 272 9.35 -9.44 -9.66
C TYR A 272 9.71 -8.57 -10.86
N ARG A 273 9.77 -7.23 -10.73
CA ARG A 273 10.30 -6.35 -11.79
C ARG A 273 11.73 -6.74 -12.17
N ARG A 274 12.60 -7.04 -11.19
CA ARG A 274 13.97 -7.51 -11.45
C ARG A 274 14.00 -8.88 -12.11
N LEU A 275 13.10 -9.80 -11.74
CA LEU A 275 12.95 -11.08 -12.44
C LEU A 275 12.48 -10.89 -13.87
N ASP A 276 11.55 -9.99 -14.12
CA ASP A 276 11.04 -9.69 -15.45
C ASP A 276 12.06 -8.95 -16.31
N ILE A 277 12.86 -8.04 -15.74
CA ILE A 277 14.04 -7.45 -16.38
C ILE A 277 15.07 -8.55 -16.69
N LYS A 278 15.34 -9.46 -15.75
CA LYS A 278 16.22 -10.60 -16.00
C LYS A 278 15.63 -11.57 -17.01
N LYS A 279 14.32 -11.80 -17.05
CA LYS A 279 13.64 -12.62 -18.06
C LYS A 279 13.55 -11.91 -19.40
N THR A 280 13.45 -10.59 -19.48
CA THR A 280 13.51 -9.84 -20.74
C THR A 280 14.96 -9.68 -21.23
N ALA A 281 15.94 -9.66 -20.31
CA ALA A 281 17.36 -9.75 -20.65
C ALA A 281 17.81 -11.19 -20.98
N LYS A 282 17.15 -12.22 -20.42
CA LYS A 282 17.46 -13.65 -20.59
C LYS A 282 16.50 -14.38 -21.54
N SER A 283 15.40 -13.74 -21.92
CA SER A 283 14.58 -14.06 -23.08
C SER A 283 14.94 -13.01 -24.12
N LYS A 284 15.75 -13.42 -25.09
CA LYS A 284 15.66 -12.87 -26.44
C LYS A 284 14.20 -13.07 -26.86
N SER A 285 13.40 -12.02 -26.70
CA SER A 285 11.99 -11.98 -27.08
C SER A 285 11.82 -12.65 -28.45
N ARG A 286 10.85 -13.54 -28.65
CA ARG A 286 10.55 -14.07 -30.01
C ARG A 286 10.15 -12.96 -31.00
N TYR A 287 9.96 -11.73 -30.51
CA TYR A 287 9.79 -10.55 -31.32
C TYR A 287 11.06 -10.23 -32.11
N ILE A 288 10.97 -10.42 -33.42
CA ILE A 288 11.94 -9.91 -34.38
C ILE A 288 11.48 -8.51 -34.78
N PRO A 289 12.26 -7.44 -34.51
CA PRO A 289 11.92 -6.08 -34.91
C PRO A 289 11.65 -5.99 -36.41
N GLN A 290 10.71 -5.13 -36.82
CA GLN A 290 10.32 -5.02 -38.23
C GLN A 290 11.49 -4.66 -39.15
N ALA A 291 12.41 -3.79 -38.70
CA ALA A 291 13.62 -3.45 -39.46
C ALA A 291 14.50 -4.68 -39.76
N VAL A 292 14.65 -5.58 -38.78
CA VAL A 292 15.41 -6.84 -38.93
C VAL A 292 14.69 -7.79 -39.89
N LYS A 293 13.36 -7.90 -39.81
CA LYS A 293 12.58 -8.73 -40.76
C LYS A 293 12.75 -8.24 -42.20
N THR A 294 12.62 -6.94 -42.44
CA THR A 294 12.81 -6.35 -43.77
C THR A 294 14.21 -6.64 -44.29
N ARG A 295 15.23 -6.47 -43.45
CA ARG A 295 16.62 -6.69 -43.85
C ARG A 295 16.93 -8.15 -44.18
N VAL A 296 16.47 -9.09 -43.35
CA VAL A 296 16.63 -10.54 -43.60
C VAL A 296 15.88 -10.96 -44.86
N TRP A 297 14.69 -10.38 -45.11
CA TRP A 297 13.91 -10.65 -46.31
C TRP A 297 14.63 -10.21 -47.59
N GLU A 298 15.23 -9.03 -47.59
CA GLU A 298 16.06 -8.53 -48.69
C GLU A 298 17.29 -9.42 -48.93
N LEU A 299 17.99 -9.80 -47.87
CA LEU A 299 19.17 -10.67 -47.95
C LEU A 299 18.83 -12.07 -48.50
N CYS A 300 17.66 -12.60 -48.16
CA CYS A 300 17.18 -13.89 -48.68
C CYS A 300 16.52 -13.76 -50.07
N GLY A 301 16.47 -12.56 -50.66
CA GLY A 301 15.84 -12.31 -51.96
C GLY A 301 14.34 -12.60 -52.00
N GLY A 302 13.66 -12.58 -50.85
CA GLY A 302 12.25 -12.93 -50.72
C GLY A 302 11.89 -14.37 -51.10
N GLN A 303 12.83 -15.31 -50.93
CA GLN A 303 12.63 -16.73 -51.22
C GLN A 303 13.29 -17.62 -50.15
N CYS A 304 12.84 -18.88 -50.08
CA CYS A 304 13.40 -19.89 -49.18
C CYS A 304 14.86 -20.14 -49.52
N VAL A 305 15.76 -20.01 -48.53
CA VAL A 305 17.21 -20.17 -48.76
C VAL A 305 17.63 -21.61 -49.09
N GLU A 306 16.82 -22.60 -48.70
CA GLU A 306 17.10 -24.03 -48.93
C GLU A 306 16.63 -24.53 -50.31
N CYS A 307 15.48 -24.07 -50.79
CA CYS A 307 14.85 -24.62 -51.99
C CYS A 307 14.37 -23.60 -53.02
N GLY A 308 14.48 -22.30 -52.74
CA GLY A 308 14.07 -21.21 -53.65
C GLY A 308 12.56 -20.97 -53.77
N ALA A 309 11.71 -21.67 -53.00
CA ALA A 309 10.27 -21.43 -52.99
C ALA A 309 9.94 -19.98 -52.56
N LYS A 310 8.85 -19.41 -53.08
CA LYS A 310 8.43 -18.02 -52.82
C LYS A 310 7.12 -17.90 -52.04
N ASP A 311 6.50 -19.02 -51.74
CA ASP A 311 5.20 -19.16 -51.10
C ASP A 311 5.32 -19.81 -49.71
N TYR A 312 4.42 -19.43 -48.81
CA TYR A 312 4.34 -19.93 -47.42
C TYR A 312 5.69 -19.85 -46.68
N LEU A 313 6.28 -18.65 -46.71
CA LEU A 313 7.58 -18.33 -46.12
C LEU A 313 7.44 -17.89 -44.66
N GLU A 314 8.37 -18.37 -43.84
CA GLU A 314 8.45 -18.11 -42.41
C GLU A 314 9.88 -17.68 -42.03
N PHE A 315 10.02 -16.84 -41.00
CA PHE A 315 11.32 -16.50 -40.43
C PHE A 315 11.73 -17.57 -39.42
N ASP A 316 12.87 -18.20 -39.67
CA ASP A 316 13.43 -19.28 -38.85
C ASP A 316 14.79 -18.87 -38.26
N HIS A 317 15.09 -19.40 -37.08
CA HIS A 317 16.39 -19.20 -36.43
C HIS A 317 17.35 -20.31 -36.81
N ILE A 318 18.53 -19.94 -37.33
CA ILE A 318 19.59 -20.91 -37.66
C ILE A 318 19.99 -21.67 -36.39
N ILE A 319 20.33 -20.96 -35.31
CA ILE A 319 20.45 -21.52 -33.96
C ILE A 319 19.11 -21.34 -33.24
N PRO A 320 18.41 -22.42 -32.84
CA PRO A 320 17.11 -22.31 -32.17
C PRO A 320 17.16 -21.45 -30.89
N ILE A 321 16.08 -20.73 -30.60
CA ILE A 321 15.95 -19.91 -29.37
C ILE A 321 16.14 -20.77 -28.11
N ALA A 322 15.60 -22.00 -28.10
CA ALA A 322 15.75 -22.94 -26.99
C ALA A 322 17.23 -23.30 -26.69
N LYS A 323 18.13 -23.12 -27.67
CA LYS A 323 19.58 -23.31 -27.55
C LYS A 323 20.35 -21.98 -27.42
N GLY A 324 19.65 -20.88 -27.13
CA GLY A 324 20.24 -19.55 -26.91
C GLY A 324 20.38 -18.66 -28.15
N GLY A 325 19.78 -19.04 -29.29
CA GLY A 325 19.82 -18.26 -30.55
C GLY A 325 19.27 -16.83 -30.44
N ALA A 326 19.93 -15.87 -31.10
CA ALA A 326 19.57 -14.43 -31.12
C ALA A 326 18.59 -14.05 -32.23
N ASN A 327 17.81 -12.97 -32.05
CA ASN A 327 17.01 -12.35 -33.11
C ASN A 327 17.81 -11.27 -33.85
N THR A 328 18.95 -11.69 -34.41
CA THR A 328 19.79 -10.81 -35.23
C THR A 328 19.71 -11.26 -36.68
N GLU A 329 20.02 -10.34 -37.59
CA GLU A 329 20.01 -10.62 -39.04
C GLU A 329 20.89 -11.83 -39.41
N GLN A 330 21.98 -12.04 -38.67
CA GLN A 330 22.94 -13.12 -38.90
C GLN A 330 22.46 -14.49 -38.40
N ASN A 331 21.45 -14.54 -37.52
CA ASN A 331 20.93 -15.79 -36.95
C ASN A 331 19.49 -16.08 -37.42
N LEU A 332 18.98 -15.30 -38.36
CA LEU A 332 17.64 -15.43 -38.93
C LEU A 332 17.74 -15.71 -40.43
N GLN A 333 16.83 -16.54 -40.93
CA GLN A 333 16.71 -16.90 -42.34
C GLN A 333 15.24 -17.03 -42.72
N VAL A 334 14.96 -17.08 -44.03
CA VAL A 334 13.61 -17.32 -44.56
C VAL A 334 13.52 -18.73 -45.12
N LEU A 335 12.58 -19.53 -44.61
CA LEU A 335 12.31 -20.90 -45.07
C LEU A 335 10.84 -21.08 -45.44
N CYS A 336 10.54 -21.99 -46.38
CA CYS A 336 9.15 -22.41 -46.60
C CYS A 336 8.71 -23.42 -45.52
N GLY A 337 7.41 -23.50 -45.24
CA GLY A 337 6.88 -24.39 -44.20
C GLY A 337 7.30 -25.87 -44.33
N LYS A 338 7.54 -26.36 -45.56
CA LYS A 338 8.05 -27.74 -45.79
C LYS A 338 9.50 -27.91 -45.32
N CYS A 339 10.38 -26.97 -45.68
CA CYS A 339 11.78 -26.99 -45.24
C CYS A 339 11.90 -26.73 -43.74
N ASN A 340 11.10 -25.80 -43.22
CA ASN A 340 11.07 -25.48 -41.79
C ASN A 340 10.68 -26.70 -40.93
N ASN A 341 9.61 -27.41 -41.32
CA ASN A 341 9.17 -28.63 -40.64
C ASN A 341 10.18 -29.80 -40.73
N LYS A 342 10.99 -29.85 -41.81
CA LYS A 342 12.05 -30.85 -41.96
C LYS A 342 13.25 -30.53 -41.05
N LYS A 343 13.57 -29.25 -40.85
CA LYS A 343 14.67 -28.77 -39.99
C LYS A 343 14.38 -28.98 -38.50
N ARG A 344 13.19 -28.58 -38.02
CA ARG A 344 12.84 -28.61 -36.58
C ARG A 344 13.94 -27.92 -35.72
N ASP A 345 14.31 -28.48 -34.57
CA ASP A 345 15.36 -27.94 -33.67
C ASP A 345 16.79 -28.40 -34.03
N LYS A 346 17.00 -28.97 -35.23
CA LYS A 346 18.31 -29.40 -35.70
C LYS A 346 19.06 -28.20 -36.28
N ILE A 347 20.36 -28.14 -36.01
CA ILE A 347 21.30 -27.15 -36.55
C ILE A 347 21.78 -27.67 -37.90
#